data_AF-K0Q1L4-F1
#
_entry.id   AF-K0Q1L4-F1
#
_cell.length_a   1.000
_cell.length_b   1.000
_cell.length_c   1.000
_cell.angle_alpha   90.00
_cell.angle_beta   90.00
_cell.angle_gamma   90.00
#
_symmetry.space_group_name_H-M   'P 1'
#
loop_
_entity.id
_entity.type
_entity.pdbx_description
1 polymer ?
#
loop_
_entity_poly.entity_id
_entity_poly.type
_entity_poly.pdbx_seq_one_letter_code
_entity_poly.pdbx_strand_id
1 'polypeptide(L)'
;MQLIETHVGAVTDGKLLVEFVGEGGELVSVRMIADDDSLDGGHAVRRAKEILVQLTAFGNEFDETTQSLRADLFEDPTLQGDATDVAPGSSEH
;
A
#
# COMPACT_ATOMS: atom_id res chain seq x y z
N MET A 1 18.07 9.69 -12.75
CA MET A 1 18.74 8.57 -12.11
C MET A 1 19.62 7.81 -13.11
N GLN A 2 20.92 7.69 -12.83
CA GLN A 2 21.81 6.70 -13.46
C GLN A 2 22.05 5.58 -12.46
N LEU A 3 21.70 4.34 -12.80
CA LEU A 3 21.73 3.20 -11.89
C LEU A 3 23.17 2.72 -11.65
N ILE A 4 23.59 2.69 -10.38
CA ILE A 4 24.92 2.18 -9.97
C ILE A 4 24.86 0.86 -9.22
N GLU A 5 23.74 0.58 -8.54
CA GLU A 5 23.55 -0.68 -7.81
C GLU A 5 22.12 -1.17 -7.92
N THR A 6 21.95 -2.49 -7.95
CA THR A 6 20.65 -3.15 -7.81
C THR A 6 20.76 -4.25 -6.79
N HIS A 7 19.93 -4.18 -5.75
CA HIS A 7 19.82 -5.21 -4.73
C HIS A 7 18.49 -5.93 -4.87
N VAL A 8 18.52 -7.26 -4.74
CA VAL A 8 17.32 -8.09 -4.67
C VAL A 8 17.33 -8.75 -3.30
N GLY A 9 16.37 -8.36 -2.47
CA GLY A 9 16.17 -8.94 -1.15
C GLY A 9 15.52 -10.31 -1.22
N ALA A 10 15.68 -11.08 -0.15
CA ALA A 10 14.97 -12.35 0.02
C ALA A 10 13.45 -12.13 0.11
N VAL A 11 12.68 -13.13 -0.30
CA VAL A 11 11.23 -13.13 -0.11
C VAL A 11 10.93 -13.19 1.38
N THR A 12 10.22 -12.19 1.89
CA THR A 12 9.80 -12.09 3.29
C THR A 12 8.32 -11.75 3.33
N ASP A 13 7.52 -12.53 4.07
CA ASP A 13 6.05 -12.41 4.13
C ASP A 13 5.38 -12.45 2.75
N GLY A 14 5.85 -13.34 1.86
CA GLY A 14 5.36 -13.44 0.49
C GLY A 14 5.61 -12.19 -0.35
N LYS A 15 6.58 -11.35 0.03
CA LYS A 15 6.96 -10.13 -0.69
C LYS A 15 8.44 -10.13 -1.00
N LEU A 16 8.77 -9.71 -2.21
CA LEU A 16 10.13 -9.48 -2.65
C LEU A 16 10.42 -7.99 -2.74
N LEU A 17 11.65 -7.61 -2.36
CA LEU A 17 12.14 -6.24 -2.41
C LEU A 17 13.22 -6.13 -3.50
N VAL A 18 13.07 -5.14 -4.38
CA VAL A 18 14.13 -4.72 -5.31
C VAL A 18 14.49 -3.28 -4.99
N GLU A 19 15.78 -3.02 -4.78
CA GLU A 19 16.29 -1.68 -4.50
C GLU A 19 17.23 -1.24 -5.60
N PHE A 20 17.06 -0.01 -6.04
CA PHE A 20 17.88 0.64 -7.05
C PHE A 20 18.57 1.85 -6.45
N VAL A 21 19.89 1.91 -6.57
CA VAL A 21 20.69 3.05 -6.12
C VAL A 21 21.18 3.83 -7.33
N GLY A 22 20.91 5.13 -7.32
CA GLY A 22 21.36 6.09 -8.32
C GLY A 22 22.68 6.75 -7.95
N GLU A 23 23.45 7.17 -8.94
CA GLU A 23 24.71 7.91 -8.76
C GLU A 23 24.52 9.22 -7.96
N GLY A 24 23.35 9.85 -8.05
CA GLY A 24 23.02 11.08 -7.32
C GLY A 24 22.60 10.84 -5.87
N GLY A 25 22.71 9.62 -5.36
CA GLY A 25 22.25 9.23 -4.02
C GLY A 25 20.76 8.92 -3.95
N GLU A 26 20.08 8.77 -5.09
CA GLU A 26 18.67 8.37 -5.12
C GLU A 26 18.53 6.88 -4.74
N LEU A 27 17.59 6.55 -3.85
CA LEU A 27 17.22 5.17 -3.54
C LEU A 27 15.76 4.95 -3.95
N VAL A 28 15.52 3.92 -4.76
CA VAL A 28 14.17 3.52 -5.17
C VAL A 28 13.94 2.07 -4.77
N SER A 29 12.99 1.85 -3.86
CA SER A 29 12.64 0.53 -3.35
C SER A 29 11.28 0.10 -3.90
N VAL A 30 11.25 -1.00 -4.64
CA VAL A 30 10.04 -1.60 -5.22
C VAL A 30 9.73 -2.89 -4.48
N ARG A 31 8.59 -2.94 -3.81
CA ARG A 31 8.11 -4.12 -3.07
C ARG A 31 6.96 -4.77 -3.83
N MET A 32 7.13 -6.04 -4.18
CA MET A 32 6.17 -6.81 -4.99
C MET A 32 5.73 -8.04 -4.21
N ILE A 33 4.51 -8.53 -4.46
CA ILE A 33 4.10 -9.86 -3.99
C ILE A 33 4.95 -10.89 -4.73
N ALA A 34 5.54 -11.83 -4.00
CA ALA A 34 6.24 -12.96 -4.56
C ALA A 34 5.20 -14.07 -4.80
N ASP A 35 4.67 -14.14 -6.01
CA ASP A 35 3.89 -15.29 -6.45
C ASP A 35 4.82 -16.50 -6.59
N ASP A 36 4.36 -17.67 -6.09
CA ASP A 36 5.13 -18.87 -5.72
C ASP A 36 6.14 -19.41 -6.77
N ASP A 37 6.06 -18.98 -8.04
CA ASP A 37 6.89 -19.52 -9.13
C ASP A 37 7.38 -18.50 -10.20
N SER A 38 7.04 -17.19 -10.11
CA SER A 38 7.28 -16.27 -11.25
C SER A 38 8.32 -15.17 -11.04
N LEU A 39 8.82 -14.99 -9.81
CA LEU A 39 9.73 -13.90 -9.44
C LEU A 39 11.06 -14.46 -8.95
N ASP A 40 11.81 -15.08 -9.85
CA ASP A 40 13.26 -15.19 -9.65
C ASP A 40 13.89 -13.78 -9.61
N GLY A 41 15.11 -13.66 -9.09
CA GLY A 41 15.74 -12.34 -8.90
C GLY A 41 15.90 -11.54 -10.20
N GLY A 42 16.08 -12.18 -11.35
CA GLY A 42 16.18 -11.50 -12.65
C GLY A 42 14.82 -11.01 -13.16
N HIS A 43 13.79 -11.85 -13.03
CA HIS A 43 12.40 -11.54 -13.37
C HIS A 43 11.86 -10.42 -12.47
N ALA A 44 12.19 -10.44 -11.18
CA ALA A 44 11.86 -9.38 -10.24
C ALA A 44 12.49 -8.04 -10.63
N VAL A 45 13.79 -8.01 -10.94
CA VAL A 45 14.46 -6.76 -11.37
C VAL A 45 13.83 -6.21 -12.65
N ARG A 46 13.54 -7.08 -13.62
CA ARG A 46 12.87 -6.67 -14.86
C ARG A 46 11.49 -6.06 -14.56
N ARG A 47 10.68 -6.74 -13.75
CA ARG A 47 9.34 -6.27 -13.38
C ARG A 47 9.39 -4.94 -12.65
N ALA A 48 10.33 -4.79 -11.71
CA ALA A 48 10.52 -3.55 -10.98
C ALA A 48 10.91 -2.39 -11.92
N LYS A 49 11.77 -2.62 -12.92
CA LYS A 49 12.08 -1.62 -13.96
C LYS A 49 10.86 -1.24 -14.80
N GLU A 50 10.02 -2.22 -15.18
CA GLU A 50 8.78 -1.96 -15.92
C GLU A 50 7.82 -1.06 -15.12
N ILE A 51 7.66 -1.31 -13.82
CA ILE A 51 6.85 -0.48 -12.92
C ILE A 51 7.41 0.96 -12.89
N LEU A 52 8.72 1.13 -12.76
CA LEU A 52 9.34 2.47 -12.76
C LEU A 52 9.15 3.20 -14.09
N VAL A 53 9.29 2.50 -15.22
CA VAL A 53 9.00 3.09 -16.54
C VAL A 53 7.54 3.50 -16.64
N GLN A 54 6.60 2.67 -16.19
CA GLN A 54 5.17 3.02 -16.21
C GLN A 54 4.86 4.24 -15.35
N LEU A 55 5.38 4.30 -14.12
CA LEU A 55 5.16 5.44 -13.22
C LEU A 55 5.73 6.75 -13.77
N THR A 56 6.86 6.70 -14.47
CA THR A 56 7.49 7.88 -15.08
C THR A 56 6.86 8.27 -16.41
N ALA A 57 6.38 7.29 -17.20
CA ALA A 57 5.78 7.52 -18.51
C ALA A 57 4.35 8.06 -18.43
N PHE A 58 3.55 7.53 -17.49
CA PHE A 58 2.16 7.92 -17.28
C PHE A 58 2.00 8.83 -16.06
N GLY A 59 3.04 9.63 -15.76
CA GLY A 59 3.18 10.46 -14.56
C GLY A 59 1.85 10.77 -13.90
N ASN A 60 1.65 10.22 -12.70
CA ASN A 60 0.44 10.24 -11.86
C ASN A 60 -0.70 11.15 -12.36
N GLU A 61 -1.48 10.69 -13.34
CA GLU A 61 -2.84 11.19 -13.61
C GLU A 61 -3.82 10.72 -12.51
N PHE A 62 -3.33 10.36 -11.33
CA PHE A 62 -4.16 10.33 -10.12
C PHE A 62 -4.29 11.76 -9.58
N ASP A 63 -4.85 12.64 -10.40
CA ASP A 63 -5.42 13.91 -9.94
C ASP A 63 -6.81 13.58 -9.39
N GLU A 64 -6.95 13.74 -8.07
CA GLU A 64 -8.20 13.85 -7.29
C GLU A 64 -9.12 12.62 -7.11
N THR A 65 -9.21 11.64 -8.03
CA THR A 65 -10.33 10.66 -7.94
C THR A 65 -10.17 9.55 -6.90
N THR A 66 -8.95 9.16 -6.51
CA THR A 66 -8.70 8.08 -5.54
C THR A 66 -8.62 8.54 -4.09
N GLN A 67 -8.42 9.84 -3.85
CA GLN A 67 -8.55 10.39 -2.49
C GLN A 67 -10.01 10.40 -2.05
N SER A 68 -10.95 10.65 -2.97
CA SER A 68 -12.39 10.61 -2.71
C SER A 68 -12.88 9.19 -2.37
N LEU A 69 -12.41 8.15 -3.08
CA LEU A 69 -12.77 6.74 -2.79
C LEU A 69 -12.33 6.25 -1.40
N ARG A 70 -11.30 6.86 -0.81
CA ARG A 70 -10.81 6.48 0.51
C ARG A 70 -11.61 7.14 1.64
N ALA A 71 -12.27 8.27 1.40
CA ALA A 71 -13.09 8.95 2.39
C ALA A 71 -14.44 8.22 2.62
N ASP A 72 -15.04 7.64 1.58
CA ASP A 72 -16.34 6.96 1.68
C ASP A 72 -16.31 5.57 2.37
N LEU A 73 -15.12 4.99 2.58
CA LEU A 73 -14.98 3.63 3.13
C LEU A 73 -14.72 3.57 4.64
N PHE A 74 -14.60 4.71 5.33
CA PHE A 74 -14.30 4.77 6.78
C PHE A 74 -15.42 5.40 7.63
N GLU A 75 -16.56 5.78 7.08
CA GLU A 75 -17.73 6.19 7.86
C GLU A 75 -18.75 5.05 8.00
N ASP A 76 -18.43 4.07 8.85
CA ASP A 76 -19.45 3.26 9.53
C ASP A 76 -19.30 3.43 11.05
N PRO A 77 -19.99 4.40 11.66
CA PRO A 77 -20.18 4.49 13.11
C PRO A 77 -21.48 3.79 13.51
N THR A 78 -21.75 2.59 13.03
CA THR A 78 -22.71 1.72 13.72
C THR A 78 -21.94 0.73 14.56
N LEU A 79 -22.17 0.77 15.88
CA LEU A 79 -22.09 -0.32 16.88
C LEU A 79 -21.55 0.19 18.23
N GLN A 80 -22.45 0.71 19.06
CA GLN A 80 -22.33 0.55 20.52
C GLN A 80 -23.75 0.33 21.10
N GLY A 81 -24.23 -0.92 21.03
CA GLY A 81 -25.06 -1.48 22.11
C GLY A 81 -24.12 -1.82 23.29
N ASP A 82 -24.55 -1.99 24.53
CA ASP A 82 -25.84 -2.32 25.13
C ASP A 82 -25.72 -2.05 26.66
N ALA A 83 -26.87 -2.08 27.33
CA ALA A 83 -27.08 -2.48 28.73
C ALA A 83 -27.40 -1.40 29.79
N THR A 84 -28.70 -1.40 30.12
CA THR A 84 -29.29 -1.40 31.48
C THR A 84 -29.15 -0.17 32.37
N ASP A 85 -30.28 0.51 32.61
CA ASP A 85 -30.71 0.76 33.99
C ASP A 85 -32.24 0.77 34.09
N VAL A 86 -32.74 -0.02 35.02
CA VAL A 86 -34.16 -0.29 35.30
C VAL A 86 -34.68 0.72 36.34
N ALA A 87 -35.92 1.19 36.14
CA ALA A 87 -36.63 2.23 36.89
C ALA A 87 -36.59 2.09 38.45
N PRO A 88 -36.92 3.17 39.21
CA PRO A 88 -38.32 3.28 39.64
C PRO A 88 -38.86 4.72 39.91
N GLY A 89 -40.17 4.90 39.65
CA GLY A 89 -41.11 5.55 40.60
C GLY A 89 -41.39 7.07 40.54
N SER A 90 -42.71 7.37 40.49
CA SER A 90 -43.40 8.54 41.11
C SER A 90 -43.24 9.90 40.41
N SER A 91 -44.22 10.80 40.23
CA SER A 91 -45.52 11.03 40.86
C SER A 91 -46.44 11.88 39.95
N GLU A 92 -47.74 11.80 40.27
CA GLU A 92 -48.90 12.58 39.84
C GLU A 92 -48.70 14.11 39.68
N HIS A 93 -49.37 14.75 38.69
CA HIS A 93 -50.64 15.48 38.83
C HIS A 93 -51.10 16.03 37.46
#